data_AF-U2UTG3-F1
#
_entry.id   AF-U2UTG3-F1
#
_cell.length_a   1.000
_cell.length_b   1.000
_cell.length_c   1.000
_cell.angle_alpha   90.00
_cell.angle_beta   90.00
_cell.angle_gamma   90.00
#
_symmetry.space_group_name_H-M   'P 1'
#
loop_
_entity.id
_entity.type
_entity.pdbx_description
1 polymer ?
#
loop_
_entity_poly.entity_id
_entity_poly.type
_entity_poly.pdbx_seq_one_letter_code
_entity_poly.pdbx_strand_id
1 'polypeptide(L)'
;MFYIAIEDVAANALIQALSKNEKKRFLTYMTIEAYGNRVVEKLNEENKKAILIFSRNRTAALYRNYSHFFEPYEENGQRGIRLREGITLENLIIAFQGYLALDLLKAFMDVSVEDSEVA
;
A
#
# COMPACT_ATOMS: atom_id res chain seq x y z
N MET A 1 14.17 9.74 -10.03
CA MET A 1 13.68 8.39 -10.35
C MET A 1 13.27 7.73 -9.06
N PHE A 2 12.07 7.15 -9.01
CA PHE A 2 11.52 6.52 -7.82
C PHE A 2 11.55 4.99 -7.96
N TYR A 3 12.00 4.32 -6.91
CA TYR A 3 11.85 2.88 -6.73
C TYR A 3 10.87 2.69 -5.59
N ILE A 4 9.66 2.23 -5.92
CA ILE A 4 8.57 2.16 -4.95
C ILE A 4 8.47 0.70 -4.51
N ALA A 5 8.70 0.45 -3.23
CA ALA A 5 8.69 -0.89 -2.68
C ALA A 5 7.27 -1.29 -2.25
N ILE A 6 7.02 -2.60 -2.15
CA ILE A 6 5.69 -3.13 -1.76
C ILE A 6 5.26 -2.62 -0.38
N GLU A 7 6.19 -2.41 0.55
CA GLU A 7 5.93 -1.83 1.86
C GLU A 7 5.29 -0.45 1.77
N ASP A 8 5.82 0.44 0.92
CA ASP A 8 5.30 1.79 0.73
C ASP A 8 3.91 1.74 0.11
N VAL A 9 3.72 0.90 -0.92
CA VAL A 9 2.43 0.78 -1.61
C VAL A 9 1.37 0.18 -0.71
N ALA A 10 1.68 -0.91 -0.02
CA ALA A 10 0.75 -1.57 0.88
C ALA A 10 0.34 -0.66 2.05
N ALA A 11 1.31 0.03 2.66
CA ALA A 11 1.03 0.96 3.75
C ALA A 11 0.14 2.12 3.28
N ASN A 12 0.48 2.78 2.16
CA ASN A 12 -0.30 3.92 1.68
C ASN A 12 -1.69 3.53 1.16
N ALA A 13 -1.84 2.34 0.55
CA ALA A 13 -3.14 1.80 0.19
C ALA A 13 -4.01 1.56 1.44
N LEU A 14 -3.46 0.95 2.48
CA LEU A 14 -4.16 0.70 3.73
C LEU A 14 -4.45 2.00 4.51
N ILE A 15 -3.58 3.00 4.48
CA ILE A 15 -3.82 4.34 5.04
C ILE A 15 -5.07 4.96 4.40
N GLN A 16 -5.20 4.90 3.07
CA GLN A 16 -6.39 5.40 2.40
C GLN A 16 -7.64 4.58 2.68
N ALA A 17 -7.50 3.25 2.71
CA ALA A 17 -8.63 2.37 2.99
C ALA A 17 -9.19 2.64 4.41
N LEU A 18 -8.29 2.76 5.40
CA LEU A 18 -8.65 3.07 6.78
C LEU A 18 -9.26 4.46 6.94
N SER A 19 -8.73 5.47 6.25
CA SER A 19 -9.24 6.83 6.35
C SER A 19 -10.66 6.98 5.81
N LYS A 20 -11.05 6.13 4.85
CA LYS A 20 -12.43 6.05 4.32
C LYS A 20 -13.33 5.15 5.16
N ASN A 21 -12.80 4.05 5.67
CA ASN A 21 -13.52 3.06 6.47
C ASN A 21 -12.57 2.36 7.44
N GLU A 22 -12.68 2.65 8.73
CA GLU A 22 -11.82 2.08 9.78
C GLU A 22 -11.87 0.55 9.86
N LYS A 23 -12.95 -0.08 9.36
CA LYS A 23 -13.09 -1.54 9.31
C LYS A 23 -12.32 -2.17 8.16
N LYS A 24 -11.92 -1.39 7.14
CA LYS A 24 -11.24 -1.88 5.94
C LYS A 24 -9.75 -2.11 6.20
N ARG A 25 -9.44 -3.15 6.98
CA ARG A 25 -8.08 -3.46 7.45
C ARG A 25 -7.35 -4.52 6.62
N PHE A 26 -7.91 -4.92 5.49
CA PHE A 26 -7.38 -5.92 4.57
C PHE A 26 -7.50 -5.42 3.13
N LEU A 27 -6.44 -5.62 2.34
CA LEU A 27 -6.43 -5.42 0.90
C LEU A 27 -5.77 -6.61 0.21
N THR A 28 -6.33 -6.99 -0.94
CA THR A 28 -5.78 -8.09 -1.75
C THR A 28 -4.48 -7.68 -2.40
N TYR A 29 -3.62 -8.65 -2.75
CA TYR A 29 -2.41 -8.35 -3.51
C TYR A 29 -2.72 -7.69 -4.86
N MET A 30 -3.83 -8.06 -5.50
CA MET A 30 -4.28 -7.47 -6.75
C MET A 30 -4.66 -6.00 -6.57
N THR A 31 -5.39 -5.66 -5.50
CA THR A 31 -5.73 -4.27 -5.16
C THR A 31 -4.47 -3.44 -4.90
N ILE A 32 -3.51 -3.98 -4.14
CA ILE A 32 -2.25 -3.30 -3.82
C ILE A 32 -1.41 -3.06 -5.08
N GLU A 33 -1.29 -4.07 -5.95
CA GLU A 33 -0.56 -3.94 -7.22
C GLU A 33 -1.22 -2.93 -8.16
N ALA A 34 -2.55 -2.98 -8.31
CA ALA A 34 -3.30 -2.03 -9.13
C ALA A 34 -3.19 -0.59 -8.61
N TYR A 35 -3.17 -0.41 -7.28
CA TYR A 35 -2.92 0.89 -6.67
C TYR A 35 -1.49 1.38 -6.95
N GLY A 36 -0.48 0.52 -6.76
CA GLY A 36 0.92 0.85 -7.04
C GLY A 36 1.17 1.22 -8.51
N ASN A 37 0.53 0.52 -9.45
CA ASN A 37 0.64 0.83 -10.89
C ASN A 37 0.07 2.21 -11.21
N ARG A 38 -1.09 2.57 -10.64
CA ARG A 38 -1.68 3.91 -10.81
C ARG A 38 -0.80 5.02 -10.24
N VAL A 39 -0.10 4.76 -9.13
CA VAL A 39 0.89 5.70 -8.56
C VAL A 39 2.08 5.88 -9.51
N VAL A 40 2.57 4.81 -10.12
CA VAL A 40 3.64 4.87 -11.13
C VAL A 40 3.19 5.65 -12.37
N GLU A 41 1.99 5.42 -12.86
CA GLU A 41 1.39 6.16 -13.98
C GLU A 41 1.33 7.66 -13.67
N LYS A 42 0.80 8.03 -12.51
CA LYS A 42 0.72 9.41 -12.04
C LYS A 42 2.09 10.10 -12.01
N LEU A 43 3.12 9.44 -11.48
CA LEU A 43 4.47 9.99 -11.46
C LEU A 43 5.05 10.14 -12.87
N ASN A 44 4.81 9.17 -13.74
CA ASN A 44 5.30 9.22 -15.12
C ASN A 44 4.64 10.34 -15.93
N GLU A 45 3.34 10.63 -15.73
CA GLU A 45 2.64 11.78 -16.32
C GLU A 45 3.29 13.12 -15.94
N GLU A 46 3.85 13.20 -14.73
CA GLU A 46 4.59 14.36 -14.23
C GLU A 46 6.07 14.35 -14.65
N ASN A 47 6.46 13.53 -15.64
CA ASN A 47 7.83 13.30 -16.09
C ASN A 47 8.79 12.77 -14.99
N LYS A 48 8.24 12.19 -13.91
CA LYS A 48 9.00 11.59 -12.82
C LYS A 48 9.05 10.07 -12.99
N LYS A 49 10.12 9.56 -13.58
CA LYS A 49 10.30 8.10 -13.78
C LYS A 49 10.13 7.32 -12.47
N ALA A 50 9.22 6.36 -12.46
CA ALA A 50 8.96 5.48 -11.32
C ALA A 50 8.91 4.01 -11.74
N ILE A 51 9.35 3.11 -10.85
CA ILE A 51 9.28 1.66 -11.02
C ILE A 51 8.75 1.03 -9.73
N LEU A 52 7.75 0.15 -9.87
CA LEU A 52 7.25 -0.67 -8.78
C LEU A 52 8.13 -1.91 -8.60
N ILE A 53 8.59 -2.16 -7.38
CA ILE A 53 9.38 -3.34 -7.02
C ILE A 53 8.48 -4.33 -6.27
N PHE A 54 7.78 -5.16 -7.04
CA PHE A 54 6.91 -6.20 -6.51
C PHE A 54 7.52 -7.58 -6.76
N SER A 55 7.69 -8.40 -5.71
CA SER A 55 8.08 -9.80 -5.83
C SER A 55 7.74 -10.56 -4.56
N ARG A 56 7.60 -11.89 -4.66
CA ARG A 56 7.36 -12.76 -3.49
C ARG A 56 8.42 -12.56 -2.39
N ASN A 57 9.68 -12.35 -2.76
CA ASN A 57 10.76 -12.09 -1.80
C ASN A 57 10.58 -10.76 -1.07
N ARG A 58 10.09 -9.72 -1.75
CA ARG A 58 9.77 -8.43 -1.14
C ARG A 58 8.54 -8.54 -0.24
N THR A 59 7.51 -9.28 -0.66
CA THR A 59 6.35 -9.56 0.18
C THR A 59 6.74 -10.33 1.45
N ALA A 60 7.64 -11.32 1.35
CA ALA A 60 8.16 -12.02 2.53
C ALA A 60 8.99 -11.08 3.42
N ALA A 61 9.75 -10.15 2.83
CA ALA A 61 10.50 -9.16 3.58
C ALA A 61 9.59 -8.18 4.33
N LEU A 62 8.46 -7.77 3.74
CA LEU A 62 7.43 -6.97 4.40
C LEU A 62 6.97 -7.64 5.69
N TYR A 63 6.57 -8.90 5.63
CA TYR A 63 6.08 -9.63 6.81
C TYR A 63 7.13 -9.89 7.87
N ARG A 64 8.42 -9.94 7.48
CA ARG A 64 9.52 -10.09 8.45
C ARG A 64 9.86 -8.76 9.11
N ASN A 65 10.02 -7.71 8.32
CA ASN A 65 10.54 -6.42 8.79
C ASN A 65 9.45 -5.56 9.45
N TYR A 66 8.20 -5.70 9.00
CA TYR A 66 7.05 -4.94 9.47
C TYR A 66 5.97 -5.87 10.04
N SER A 67 6.40 -6.98 10.65
CA SER A 67 5.54 -8.02 11.23
C SER A 67 4.57 -7.49 12.27
N HIS A 68 4.89 -6.38 12.94
CA HIS A 68 4.03 -5.73 13.93
C HIS A 68 2.88 -4.95 13.28
N PHE A 69 3.04 -4.48 12.03
CA PHE A 69 1.98 -3.82 11.27
C PHE A 69 1.16 -4.81 10.46
N PHE A 70 1.83 -5.68 9.71
CA PHE A 70 1.22 -6.45 8.63
C PHE A 70 1.35 -7.96 8.84
N GLU A 71 0.33 -8.67 8.39
CA GLU A 71 0.34 -10.13 8.30
C GLU A 71 -0.32 -10.61 6.99
N PRO A 72 0.07 -11.79 6.48
CA PRO A 72 -0.64 -12.39 5.36
C PRO A 72 -2.05 -12.78 5.80
N TYR A 73 -3.02 -12.55 4.92
CA TYR A 73 -4.41 -12.91 5.17
C TYR A 73 -5.08 -13.39 3.89
N GLU A 74 -6.15 -14.16 4.06
CA GLU A 74 -6.97 -14.65 2.97
C GLU A 74 -8.44 -14.48 3.35
N GLU A 75 -9.20 -13.82 2.47
CA GLU A 75 -10.64 -13.60 2.61
C GLU A 75 -11.31 -13.99 1.30
N ASN A 76 -12.34 -14.84 1.34
CA ASN A 76 -13.05 -15.33 0.16
C ASN A 76 -12.14 -15.92 -0.94
N GLY A 77 -11.07 -16.62 -0.54
CA GLY A 77 -10.09 -17.21 -1.47
C GLY A 77 -9.12 -16.21 -2.11
N GLN A 78 -9.22 -14.92 -1.76
CA GLN A 78 -8.31 -13.88 -2.23
C GLN A 78 -7.25 -13.58 -1.16
N ARG A 79 -5.98 -13.69 -1.56
CA ARG A 79 -4.84 -13.43 -0.68
C ARG A 79 -4.43 -11.97 -0.69
N GLY A 80 -3.94 -11.50 0.45
CA GLY A 80 -3.49 -10.14 0.58
C GLY A 80 -2.80 -9.84 1.90
N ILE A 81 -2.87 -8.57 2.28
CA ILE A 81 -2.20 -7.99 3.42
C ILE A 81 -3.26 -7.45 4.36
N ARG A 82 -3.19 -7.87 5.63
CA ARG A 82 -4.04 -7.37 6.70
C ARG A 82 -3.22 -6.61 7.73
N LEU A 83 -3.80 -5.55 8.29
CA LEU A 83 -3.27 -4.89 9.47
C LEU A 83 -3.54 -5.73 10.71
N ARG A 84 -2.55 -5.84 11.59
CA ARG A 84 -2.76 -6.40 12.93
C ARG A 84 -3.77 -5.58 13.72
N GLU A 85 -4.38 -6.24 14.69
CA GLU A 85 -5.26 -5.60 15.66
C GLU A 85 -4.53 -4.49 16.43
N GLY A 86 -5.24 -3.41 16.75
CA GLY A 86 -4.68 -2.28 17.49
C GLY A 86 -3.87 -1.28 16.66
N ILE A 87 -3.45 -1.61 15.43
CA ILE A 87 -2.75 -0.66 14.55
C ILE A 87 -3.68 0.49 14.16
N THR A 88 -3.27 1.72 14.41
CA THR A 88 -4.06 2.91 14.06
C THR A 88 -3.61 3.50 12.73
N LEU A 89 -4.47 4.31 12.12
CA LEU A 89 -4.12 5.12 10.95
C LEU A 89 -2.87 5.97 11.22
N GLU A 90 -2.78 6.58 12.40
CA GLU A 90 -1.65 7.40 12.83
C GLU A 90 -0.35 6.59 12.91
N ASN A 91 -0.39 5.34 13.40
CA ASN A 91 0.81 4.49 13.43
C ASN A 91 1.37 4.27 12.02
N LEU A 92 0.51 4.07 11.02
CA LEU A 92 0.92 3.89 9.63
C LEU A 92 1.47 5.18 9.03
N ILE A 93 0.82 6.33 9.25
CA ILE A 93 1.27 7.63 8.75
C ILE A 93 2.67 7.95 9.28
N ILE A 94 2.88 7.82 10.60
CA ILE A 94 4.19 8.08 11.22
C ILE A 94 5.25 7.14 10.65
N ALA A 95 4.94 5.86 10.50
CA ALA A 95 5.91 4.86 10.07
C ALA A 95 6.26 4.94 8.59
N PHE A 96 5.31 5.25 7.71
CA PHE A 96 5.46 5.07 6.25
C PHE A 96 5.37 6.36 5.44
N GLN A 97 4.90 7.48 5.99
CA GLN A 97 4.83 8.75 5.25
C GLN A 97 5.92 9.75 5.65
N GLY A 98 6.45 9.65 6.88
CA GLY A 98 7.44 10.60 7.40
C GLY A 98 8.77 10.64 6.64
N TYR A 99 9.14 9.58 5.92
CA TYR A 99 10.37 9.51 5.11
C TYR A 99 10.14 9.66 3.61
N LEU A 100 8.89 9.71 3.14
CA LEU A 100 8.61 9.75 1.71
C LEU A 100 9.00 11.12 1.13
N ALA A 101 9.59 11.10 -0.06
CA ALA A 101 9.74 12.31 -0.85
C ALA A 101 8.37 12.91 -1.14
N LEU A 102 8.26 14.24 -1.09
CA LEU A 102 6.99 14.97 -1.22
C LEU A 102 6.22 14.59 -2.50
N ASP A 103 6.92 14.43 -3.61
CA ASP A 103 6.31 14.06 -4.89
C ASP A 103 5.69 12.66 -4.87
N LEU A 104 6.33 11.71 -4.19
CA LEU A 104 5.82 10.35 -4.03
C LEU A 104 4.62 10.33 -3.07
N LEU A 105 4.69 11.07 -1.96
CA LEU A 105 3.58 11.22 -1.04
C LEU A 105 2.35 11.82 -1.73
N LYS A 106 2.53 12.89 -2.52
CA LYS A 106 1.46 13.49 -3.33
C LYS A 106 0.86 12.49 -4.32
N ALA A 107 1.70 11.75 -5.04
CA ALA A 107 1.21 10.73 -5.97
C ALA A 107 0.38 9.64 -5.26
N PHE A 108 0.79 9.22 -4.06
CA PHE A 108 -0.02 8.30 -3.26
C PHE A 108 -1.36 8.91 -2.86
N MET A 109 -1.42 10.18 -2.46
CA MET A 109 -2.69 10.84 -2.06
C MET A 109 -3.65 11.08 -3.23
N ASP A 110 -3.12 11.35 -4.42
CA ASP A 110 -3.93 11.69 -5.61
C ASP A 110 -4.59 10.47 -6.27
N VAL A 111 -4.05 9.27 -6.04
CA VAL A 111 -4.58 8.01 -6.56
C VAL A 111 -5.55 7.43 -5.55
N SER A 112 -6.75 7.01 -5.98
CA SER A 112 -7.67 6.30 -5.10
C SER A 112 -7.36 4.81 -5.04
N VAL A 113 -7.33 4.25 -3.81
CA VAL A 113 -7.49 2.81 -3.63
C VAL A 113 -8.94 2.44 -3.94
N GLU A 114 -9.13 1.66 -4.99
CA GLU A 114 -10.41 1.03 -5.34
C GLU A 114 -10.31 -0.43 -4.96
N ASP A 115 -11.18 -0.88 -4.06
CA ASP A 115 -11.43 -2.30 -3.99
C ASP A 115 -12.29 -2.69 -5.16
N SER A 116 -11.85 -3.73 -5.87
CA SER A 116 -12.77 -4.54 -6.65
C SER A 116 -13.69 -5.25 -5.66
N GLU A 117 -14.66 -4.53 -5.09
CA GLU A 117 -15.83 -5.16 -4.50
C GLU A 117 -16.48 -5.95 -5.64
N VAL A 118 -16.31 -7.26 -5.59
CA VAL A 118 -17.11 -8.17 -6.38
C VAL A 118 -18.54 -7.94 -5.88
N ALA A 119 -19.33 -7.25 -6.71
CA ALA A 119 -20.77 -7.14 -6.57
C ALA A 119 -21.43 -8.53 -6.62
#